data_AF-A0A1J9Q5S9-F1
#
_entry.id   AF-A0A1J9Q5S9-F1
#
_cell.length_a   1.000
_cell.length_b   1.000
_cell.length_c   1.000
_cell.angle_alpha   90.00
_cell.angle_beta   90.00
_cell.angle_gamma   90.00
#
_symmetry.space_group_name_H-M   'P 1'
#
loop_
_entity.id
_entity.type
_entity.pdbx_description
1 polymer ?
#
loop_
_entity_poly.entity_id
_entity_poly.type
_entity_poly.pdbx_seq_one_letter_code
_entity_poly.pdbx_strand_id
1 'polypeptide(L)'
;MYSTNSRIDLPVVVKDSWQYPERDEEGDLLRQATESGVTNVARYYHHETVRINGKSDDILGIRRGLSIPTLKSRQGSVKSTTSRSRSRRGRKDQESASGLKRSSDCVDTLLPPPHSKRTQSSSPTKTPTNNPPLNRVHRRVIVRDFGRPIYKSSSRAALLAGLEGCIKGYDSLYQNAGMIQLNEDDENPSWRAFLIDLDLAIRVERDGFSGARGKTGTRAFMAIGVLYGEKHSFMHDLESFFWVLFWVCIHYDGPGKGRVVERFEEWNYANTENLAYEKKGLVSDEGDFLRIAEQNFTPYYQPLASWVNLLRRVVFPDGRRWKKLNPHLSSEIMDVLRRAQSDSNVLGQGS
;
A
#
# COMPACT_ATOMS: atom_id res chain seq x y z
N MET A 1 -43.39 30.84 -1.96
CA MET A 1 -42.03 30.31 -2.23
C MET A 1 -41.71 29.29 -1.14
N TYR A 2 -41.36 28.06 -1.50
CA TYR A 2 -40.75 27.11 -0.58
C TYR A 2 -39.41 26.70 -1.16
N SER A 3 -38.33 27.02 -0.45
CA SER A 3 -37.00 26.56 -0.83
C SER A 3 -36.88 25.09 -0.49
N THR A 4 -37.01 24.22 -1.49
CA THR A 4 -36.61 22.82 -1.36
C THR A 4 -35.09 22.78 -1.25
N ASN A 5 -34.57 22.81 -0.01
CA ASN A 5 -33.22 22.34 0.26
C ASN A 5 -33.15 20.87 -0.13
N SER A 6 -32.78 20.60 -1.38
CA SER A 6 -32.37 19.29 -1.85
C SER A 6 -31.10 18.93 -1.08
N ARG A 7 -31.28 18.24 0.04
CA ARG A 7 -30.20 17.63 0.79
C ARG A 7 -29.56 16.61 -0.15
N ILE A 8 -28.45 17.00 -0.76
CA ILE A 8 -27.64 16.09 -1.57
C ILE A 8 -27.02 15.13 -0.57
N ASP A 9 -27.61 13.94 -0.44
CA ASP A 9 -27.10 12.85 0.37
C ASP A 9 -25.85 12.29 -0.34
N LEU A 10 -24.74 13.02 -0.18
CA LEU A 10 -23.45 12.67 -0.74
C LEU A 10 -22.99 11.32 -0.19
N PRO A 11 -22.65 10.34 -1.05
CA PRO A 11 -22.13 9.06 -0.59
C PRO A 11 -20.85 9.25 0.23
N VAL A 12 -20.82 8.61 1.39
CA VAL A 12 -19.65 8.57 2.28
C VAL A 12 -19.09 7.14 2.33
N VAL A 13 -17.78 7.00 2.43
CA VAL A 13 -17.13 5.69 2.62
C VAL A 13 -16.75 5.50 4.08
N VAL A 14 -17.13 4.34 4.61
CA VAL A 14 -16.80 3.85 5.94
C VAL A 14 -15.63 2.87 5.82
N LYS A 15 -14.52 3.17 6.51
CA LYS A 15 -13.31 2.35 6.58
C LYS A 15 -13.14 1.82 8.01
N ASP A 16 -13.31 0.52 8.18
CA ASP A 16 -13.10 -0.18 9.45
C ASP A 16 -11.70 -0.83 9.48
N SER A 17 -10.94 -0.58 10.55
CA SER A 17 -9.51 -0.92 10.62
C SER A 17 -9.07 -1.40 12.01
N TRP A 18 -8.05 -2.26 12.05
CA TRP A 18 -7.49 -2.82 13.29
C TRP A 18 -6.10 -2.25 13.56
N GLN A 19 -6.06 -1.16 14.33
CA GLN A 19 -4.86 -0.34 14.55
C GLN A 19 -4.21 -0.61 15.91
N TYR A 20 -2.91 -0.31 16.04
CA TYR A 20 -2.23 -0.35 17.34
C TYR A 20 -2.64 0.87 18.20
N PRO A 21 -2.98 0.70 19.48
CA PRO A 21 -3.38 1.81 20.35
C PRO A 21 -2.34 2.93 20.46
N GLU A 22 -1.05 2.59 20.31
CA GLU A 22 0.07 3.54 20.41
C GLU A 22 0.26 4.43 19.15
N ARG A 23 -0.62 4.29 18.14
CA ARG A 23 -0.66 5.13 16.95
C ARG A 23 -1.77 6.18 17.02
N ASP A 24 -1.45 7.35 16.47
CA ASP A 24 -2.35 8.46 16.20
C ASP A 24 -3.55 7.97 15.37
N GLU A 25 -4.74 8.52 15.61
CA GLU A 25 -5.97 8.03 14.95
C GLU A 25 -6.06 8.65 13.55
N GLU A 26 -6.11 7.83 12.50
CA GLU A 26 -6.24 8.28 11.09
C GLU A 26 -7.33 9.35 10.91
N GLY A 27 -8.45 9.21 11.63
CA GLY A 27 -9.54 10.18 11.61
C GLY A 27 -9.24 11.54 12.25
N ASP A 28 -8.34 11.62 13.24
CA ASP A 28 -7.85 12.91 13.77
C ASP A 28 -6.96 13.61 12.75
N LEU A 29 -6.13 12.83 12.04
CA LEU A 29 -5.22 13.34 11.01
C LEU A 29 -6.00 13.89 9.81
N LEU A 30 -7.01 13.15 9.34
CA LEU A 30 -7.92 13.62 8.28
C LEU A 30 -8.76 14.82 8.73
N ARG A 31 -9.21 14.86 10.00
CA ARG A 31 -9.93 16.02 10.55
C ARG A 31 -9.05 17.27 10.49
N GLN A 32 -7.83 17.20 11.03
CA GLN A 32 -6.91 18.34 10.98
C GLN A 32 -6.55 18.72 9.54
N ALA A 33 -6.31 17.77 8.64
CA ALA A 33 -6.05 18.10 7.23
C ALA A 33 -7.21 18.89 6.59
N THR A 34 -8.46 18.52 6.92
CA THR A 34 -9.65 19.22 6.46
C THR A 34 -9.78 20.62 7.10
N GLU A 35 -9.47 20.75 8.40
CA GLU A 35 -9.49 22.02 9.16
C GLU A 35 -8.37 22.99 8.71
N SER A 36 -7.19 22.47 8.37
CA SER A 36 -6.06 23.20 7.75
C SER A 36 -6.31 23.60 6.29
N GLY A 37 -7.44 23.23 5.69
CA GLY A 37 -7.75 23.55 4.28
C GLY A 37 -6.87 22.82 3.25
N VAL A 38 -6.33 21.64 3.60
CA VAL A 38 -5.45 20.86 2.72
C VAL A 38 -6.19 20.46 1.43
N THR A 39 -5.56 20.77 0.29
CA THR A 39 -6.05 20.43 -1.05
C THR A 39 -5.64 19.02 -1.46
N ASN A 40 -6.41 18.35 -2.32
CA ASN A 40 -6.09 17.02 -2.85
C ASN A 40 -5.86 15.98 -1.73
N VAL A 41 -6.67 16.02 -0.67
CA VAL A 41 -6.77 15.00 0.39
C VAL A 41 -8.26 14.76 0.67
N ALA A 42 -8.65 13.52 0.99
CA ALA A 42 -10.03 13.16 1.24
C ALA A 42 -10.59 13.86 2.49
N ARG A 43 -11.77 14.47 2.34
CA ARG A 43 -12.37 15.33 3.36
C ARG A 43 -12.99 14.48 4.47
N TYR A 44 -12.56 14.76 5.70
CA TYR A 44 -13.05 14.11 6.92
C TYR A 44 -14.55 14.32 7.13
N TYR A 45 -15.31 13.25 7.32
CA TYR A 45 -16.71 13.30 7.75
C TYR A 45 -16.86 13.01 9.25
N HIS A 46 -16.36 11.86 9.71
CA HIS A 46 -16.45 11.41 11.11
C HIS A 46 -15.39 10.33 11.40
N HIS A 47 -15.10 10.05 12.67
CA HIS A 47 -14.37 8.85 13.09
C HIS A 47 -14.79 8.41 14.50
N GLU A 48 -14.63 7.12 14.80
CA GLU A 48 -14.86 6.55 16.13
C GLU A 48 -13.92 5.37 16.42
N THR A 49 -13.56 5.17 17.69
CA THR A 49 -13.17 3.84 18.17
C THR A 49 -14.44 3.03 18.39
N VAL A 50 -14.60 1.92 17.66
CA VAL A 50 -15.81 1.09 17.68
C VAL A 50 -15.99 0.46 19.05
N ARG A 51 -17.24 0.38 19.53
CA ARG A 51 -17.58 -0.16 20.86
C ARG A 51 -18.66 -1.24 20.78
N ILE A 52 -18.42 -2.36 21.44
CA ILE A 52 -19.39 -3.46 21.62
C ILE A 52 -19.74 -3.53 23.11
N ASN A 53 -21.04 -3.52 23.44
CA ASN A 53 -21.54 -3.57 24.81
C ASN A 53 -20.88 -2.54 25.76
N GLY A 54 -20.69 -1.31 25.26
CA GLY A 54 -20.09 -0.19 26.00
C GLY A 54 -18.57 -0.25 26.20
N LYS A 55 -17.88 -1.24 25.63
CA LYS A 55 -16.41 -1.41 25.72
C LYS A 55 -15.80 -1.28 24.33
N SER A 56 -14.60 -0.73 24.22
CA SER A 56 -13.86 -0.69 22.95
C SER A 56 -13.71 -2.11 22.39
N ASP A 57 -13.96 -2.26 21.10
CA ASP A 57 -13.76 -3.52 20.39
C ASP A 57 -12.25 -3.70 20.14
N ASP A 58 -11.64 -4.64 20.87
CA ASP A 58 -10.20 -4.87 20.87
C ASP A 58 -9.83 -6.36 20.78
N ILE A 59 -8.65 -6.66 20.23
CA ILE A 59 -8.23 -8.05 19.97
C ILE A 59 -8.08 -8.85 21.27
N LEU A 60 -7.75 -8.21 22.40
CA LEU A 60 -7.68 -8.86 23.71
C LEU A 60 -9.08 -9.21 24.26
N GLY A 61 -10.09 -8.38 23.99
CA GLY A 61 -11.50 -8.61 24.27
C GLY A 61 -12.05 -9.78 23.45
N ILE A 62 -11.85 -9.77 22.13
CA ILE A 62 -12.25 -10.86 21.23
C ILE A 62 -11.59 -12.19 21.63
N ARG A 63 -10.32 -12.17 22.07
CA ARG A 63 -9.59 -13.38 22.49
C ARG A 63 -9.85 -13.82 23.92
N ARG A 64 -10.71 -13.13 24.67
CA ARG A 64 -10.99 -13.44 26.08
C ARG A 64 -11.68 -14.80 26.20
N GLY A 65 -10.97 -15.79 26.76
CA GLY A 65 -11.44 -17.17 26.87
C GLY A 65 -11.01 -18.09 25.72
N LEU A 66 -10.37 -17.57 24.67
CA LEU A 66 -9.79 -18.40 23.59
C LEU A 66 -8.39 -18.89 23.98
N SER A 67 -8.31 -20.13 24.47
CA SER A 67 -7.06 -20.85 24.68
C SER A 67 -6.42 -21.25 23.33
N ILE A 68 -5.54 -20.39 22.81
CA ILE A 68 -4.70 -20.71 21.65
C ILE A 68 -3.88 -21.97 22.00
N PRO A 69 -3.98 -23.09 21.24
CA PRO A 69 -3.19 -24.28 21.53
C PRO A 69 -1.72 -24.00 21.23
N THR A 70 -0.92 -23.74 22.27
CA THR A 70 0.53 -23.62 22.14
C THR A 70 1.06 -24.93 21.56
N LEU A 71 1.53 -24.90 20.32
CA LEU A 71 2.07 -26.08 19.65
C LEU A 71 3.37 -26.49 20.35
N LYS A 72 3.25 -27.34 21.38
CA LYS A 72 4.38 -27.85 22.15
C LYS A 72 5.35 -28.51 21.16
N SER A 73 6.54 -27.91 21.03
CA SER A 73 7.62 -28.49 20.24
C SER A 73 7.84 -29.92 20.71
N ARG A 74 7.55 -30.89 19.84
CA ARG A 74 7.88 -32.29 20.10
C ARG A 74 9.38 -32.45 19.96
N GLN A 75 10.12 -32.16 21.04
CA GLN A 75 11.44 -32.72 21.29
C GLN A 75 11.31 -34.23 21.56
N GLY A 76 10.80 -34.97 20.57
CA GLY A 76 10.93 -36.41 20.49
C GLY A 76 12.35 -36.72 20.04
N SER A 77 13.17 -37.26 20.94
CA SER A 77 14.51 -37.70 20.61
C SER A 77 14.44 -38.86 19.61
N VAL A 78 14.82 -38.60 18.36
CA VAL A 78 14.88 -39.62 17.31
C VAL A 78 16.09 -40.52 17.56
N LYS A 79 15.93 -41.46 18.50
CA LYS A 79 16.84 -42.63 18.58
C LYS A 79 16.58 -43.48 17.35
N SER A 80 17.58 -43.58 16.49
CA SER A 80 17.56 -44.48 15.33
C SER A 80 17.52 -45.94 15.79
N THR A 81 16.45 -46.66 15.44
CA THR A 81 16.45 -48.12 15.36
C THR A 81 15.78 -48.53 14.05
N THR A 82 16.45 -49.42 13.32
CA THR A 82 16.02 -49.91 12.02
C THR A 82 15.21 -51.19 12.14
N SER A 83 14.08 -51.28 11.44
CA SER A 83 13.45 -52.55 11.10
C SER A 83 12.66 -52.44 9.78
N ARG A 84 12.50 -53.55 9.07
CA ARG A 84 11.84 -53.65 7.77
C ARG A 84 10.51 -54.40 7.92
N SER A 85 9.44 -53.99 7.21
CA SER A 85 8.81 -54.83 6.16
C SER A 85 7.37 -54.46 5.73
N ARG A 86 7.14 -54.57 4.42
CA ARG A 86 5.97 -55.12 3.68
C ARG A 86 4.51 -54.94 4.22
N SER A 87 3.80 -54.00 3.58
CA SER A 87 2.50 -54.18 2.88
C SER A 87 1.32 -54.96 3.52
N ARG A 88 0.11 -54.36 3.53
CA ARG A 88 -1.08 -54.91 2.82
C ARG A 88 -2.30 -53.96 2.71
N ARG A 89 -3.16 -54.33 1.78
CA ARG A 89 -4.29 -53.64 1.09
C ARG A 89 -5.62 -53.63 1.86
N GLY A 90 -6.39 -52.54 1.76
CA GLY A 90 -7.86 -52.51 1.89
C GLY A 90 -8.45 -51.93 3.19
N ARG A 91 -9.76 -51.63 3.31
CA ARG A 91 -10.84 -51.35 2.32
C ARG A 91 -12.13 -50.98 3.11
N LYS A 92 -12.86 -49.91 2.76
CA LYS A 92 -14.26 -49.60 3.22
C LYS A 92 -14.43 -49.37 4.74
N ASP A 93 -15.46 -48.75 5.33
CA ASP A 93 -16.60 -47.86 4.97
C ASP A 93 -16.81 -46.90 6.21
N GLN A 94 -17.84 -46.06 6.46
CA GLN A 94 -19.11 -45.76 5.79
C GLN A 94 -19.50 -44.26 5.89
N GLU A 95 -20.60 -43.90 6.58
CA GLU A 95 -21.35 -42.64 6.47
C GLU A 95 -21.92 -42.20 7.83
N SER A 96 -22.20 -40.90 7.99
CA SER A 96 -23.52 -40.37 8.42
C SER A 96 -23.48 -38.83 8.44
N ALA A 97 -24.64 -38.17 8.31
CA ALA A 97 -24.72 -36.74 8.00
C ALA A 97 -25.78 -36.00 8.82
N SER A 98 -25.58 -34.69 9.04
CA SER A 98 -26.62 -33.65 9.04
C SER A 98 -25.98 -32.26 9.24
N GLY A 99 -26.65 -31.19 8.78
CA GLY A 99 -26.20 -29.79 9.00
C GLY A 99 -26.06 -28.94 7.73
N LEU A 100 -27.11 -28.82 6.92
CA LEU A 100 -27.13 -27.98 5.72
C LEU A 100 -27.85 -26.64 5.96
N LYS A 101 -27.50 -25.62 5.14
CA LYS A 101 -27.90 -24.20 5.19
C LYS A 101 -27.10 -23.37 6.22
N ARG A 102 -26.76 -22.12 5.93
CA ARG A 102 -27.23 -21.21 4.85
C ARG A 102 -26.03 -20.65 4.07
N SER A 103 -26.15 -20.46 2.75
CA SER A 103 -25.21 -19.59 2.03
C SER A 103 -25.66 -18.13 2.14
N SER A 104 -24.70 -17.23 1.93
CA SER A 104 -24.91 -15.80 1.70
C SER A 104 -23.77 -15.36 0.77
N ASP A 105 -23.98 -15.60 -0.52
CA ASP A 105 -23.03 -15.31 -1.58
C ASP A 105 -22.99 -13.79 -1.92
N CYS A 106 -22.18 -13.43 -2.92
CA CYS A 106 -21.98 -12.09 -3.51
C CYS A 106 -21.45 -10.95 -2.60
N VAL A 107 -20.12 -10.91 -2.46
CA VAL A 107 -19.36 -9.67 -2.73
C VAL A 107 -18.19 -10.01 -3.65
N ASP A 108 -17.99 -9.25 -4.73
CA ASP A 108 -17.07 -9.65 -5.81
C ASP A 108 -15.59 -9.69 -5.38
N THR A 109 -15.05 -10.91 -5.33
CA THR A 109 -13.66 -11.17 -4.91
C THR A 109 -12.74 -11.14 -6.14
N LEU A 110 -12.50 -9.95 -6.69
CA LEU A 110 -11.65 -9.75 -7.90
C LEU A 110 -10.13 -9.89 -7.65
N LEU A 111 -9.73 -10.75 -6.71
CA LEU A 111 -8.39 -11.32 -6.61
C LEU A 111 -8.52 -12.79 -6.17
N PRO A 112 -8.12 -13.78 -7.00
CA PRO A 112 -8.02 -15.15 -6.51
C PRO A 112 -6.96 -15.21 -5.39
N PRO A 113 -7.25 -15.81 -4.23
CA PRO A 113 -6.28 -15.87 -3.14
C PRO A 113 -5.06 -16.69 -3.56
N PRO A 114 -3.83 -16.25 -3.24
CA PRO A 114 -2.61 -16.96 -3.64
C PRO A 114 -2.61 -18.37 -3.06
N HIS A 115 -2.30 -19.36 -3.90
CA HIS A 115 -2.45 -20.79 -3.61
C HIS A 115 -1.35 -21.36 -2.70
N SER A 116 -1.14 -20.77 -1.52
CA SER A 116 -0.60 -21.50 -0.37
C SER A 116 -1.05 -20.89 0.96
N LYS A 117 -1.05 -21.72 2.01
CA LYS A 117 -1.54 -21.36 3.36
C LYS A 117 -0.79 -20.13 3.86
N ARG A 118 -1.53 -19.13 4.39
CA ARG A 118 -1.04 -17.87 4.99
C ARG A 118 -0.11 -18.12 6.19
N THR A 119 1.11 -18.55 5.88
CA THR A 119 2.19 -18.80 6.82
C THR A 119 2.77 -17.45 7.19
N GLN A 120 2.75 -17.10 8.48
CA GLN A 120 3.20 -15.79 8.91
C GLN A 120 4.68 -15.62 8.56
N SER A 121 5.04 -14.48 7.96
CA SER A 121 6.45 -14.12 7.70
C SER A 121 7.14 -13.72 9.00
N SER A 122 7.37 -14.70 9.87
CA SER A 122 8.34 -14.61 10.96
C SER A 122 9.73 -14.76 10.34
N SER A 123 10.48 -13.67 10.25
CA SER A 123 11.91 -13.75 9.90
C SER A 123 12.65 -14.63 10.92
N PRO A 124 13.56 -15.54 10.50
CA PRO A 124 14.13 -16.56 11.39
C PRO A 124 14.93 -16.03 12.59
N THR A 125 15.27 -14.75 12.60
CA THR A 125 16.12 -14.08 13.60
C THR A 125 15.40 -13.68 14.90
N LYS A 126 14.09 -13.89 15.04
CA LYS A 126 13.37 -13.60 16.30
C LYS A 126 13.35 -14.81 17.23
N THR A 127 14.11 -14.72 18.31
CA THR A 127 13.95 -15.59 19.49
C THR A 127 12.52 -15.52 20.03
N PRO A 128 11.99 -16.62 20.62
CA PRO A 128 10.65 -16.65 21.21
C PRO A 128 10.63 -15.83 22.51
N THR A 129 10.48 -14.52 22.37
CA THR A 129 10.26 -13.62 23.51
C THR A 129 8.83 -13.79 24.01
N ASN A 130 8.68 -14.03 25.32
CA ASN A 130 7.39 -14.18 26.03
C ASN A 130 6.65 -12.83 26.17
N ASN A 131 6.53 -12.08 25.08
CA ASN A 131 5.72 -10.88 25.01
C ASN A 131 4.23 -11.27 24.98
N PRO A 132 3.35 -10.58 25.73
CA PRO A 132 1.92 -10.79 25.61
C PRO A 132 1.43 -10.49 24.18
N PRO A 133 0.33 -11.10 23.72
CA PRO A 133 -0.22 -10.83 22.39
C PRO A 133 -0.53 -9.34 22.24
N LEU A 134 0.07 -8.69 21.24
CA LEU A 134 -0.11 -7.26 20.99
C LEU A 134 -1.60 -6.96 20.75
N ASN A 135 -2.12 -5.98 21.48
CA ASN A 135 -3.49 -5.53 21.27
C ASN A 135 -3.62 -4.74 19.97
N ARG A 136 -4.83 -4.70 19.44
CA ARG A 136 -5.27 -3.74 18.42
C ARG A 136 -6.71 -3.36 18.71
N VAL A 137 -7.03 -2.09 18.48
CA VAL A 137 -8.37 -1.54 18.65
C VAL A 137 -9.01 -1.34 17.28
N HIS A 138 -10.30 -1.60 17.21
CA HIS A 138 -11.12 -1.37 16.04
C HIS A 138 -11.43 0.14 15.92
N ARG A 139 -10.88 0.78 14.89
CA ARG A 139 -11.13 2.19 14.55
C ARG A 139 -11.86 2.29 13.23
N ARG A 140 -12.90 3.11 13.23
CA ARG A 140 -13.69 3.48 12.06
C ARG A 140 -13.37 4.90 11.64
N VAL A 141 -13.16 5.09 10.35
CA VAL A 141 -13.04 6.40 9.71
C VAL A 141 -14.14 6.52 8.67
N ILE A 142 -14.77 7.70 8.58
CA ILE A 142 -15.75 8.04 7.56
C ILE A 142 -15.24 9.26 6.79
N VAL A 143 -15.11 9.11 5.47
CA VAL A 143 -14.66 10.15 4.54
C VAL A 143 -15.77 10.50 3.55
N ARG A 144 -15.78 11.75 3.07
CA ARG A 144 -16.72 12.19 2.02
C ARG A 144 -16.32 11.76 0.62
N ASP A 145 -15.12 11.23 0.43
CA ASP A 145 -14.46 11.08 -0.87
C ASP A 145 -13.89 9.66 -1.03
N PHE A 146 -14.01 9.06 -2.21
CA PHE A 146 -13.70 7.65 -2.47
C PHE A 146 -13.18 7.40 -3.89
N GLY A 147 -12.56 6.22 -4.11
CA GLY A 147 -11.48 6.08 -5.09
C GLY A 147 -11.62 5.04 -6.23
N ARG A 148 -11.14 5.37 -7.44
CA ARG A 148 -10.62 4.43 -8.46
C ARG A 148 -9.10 4.33 -8.28
N PRO A 149 -8.59 3.20 -7.76
CA PRO A 149 -7.14 3.01 -7.60
C PRO A 149 -6.37 3.32 -8.88
N ILE A 150 -5.25 4.05 -8.76
CA ILE A 150 -4.55 4.72 -9.87
C ILE A 150 -4.19 3.80 -11.06
N TYR A 151 -4.01 2.49 -10.84
CA TYR A 151 -3.79 1.49 -11.90
C TYR A 151 -5.02 1.24 -12.81
N LYS A 152 -6.20 1.79 -12.46
CA LYS A 152 -7.43 1.82 -13.26
C LYS A 152 -7.62 3.13 -14.02
N SER A 153 -6.66 4.05 -13.99
CA SER A 153 -6.66 5.31 -14.74
C SER A 153 -7.04 5.08 -16.21
N SER A 154 -7.96 5.88 -16.75
CA SER A 154 -8.53 5.68 -18.09
C SER A 154 -7.53 5.79 -19.24
N SER A 155 -6.45 6.56 -19.06
CA SER A 155 -5.38 6.76 -20.04
C SER A 155 -4.02 6.96 -19.37
N ARG A 156 -2.94 6.91 -20.16
CA ARG A 156 -1.58 7.25 -19.70
C ARG A 156 -1.46 8.70 -19.24
N ALA A 157 -2.15 9.62 -19.90
CA ALA A 157 -2.21 11.02 -19.46
C ALA A 157 -2.96 11.14 -18.12
N ALA A 158 -4.05 10.39 -17.92
CA ALA A 158 -4.76 10.35 -16.63
C ALA A 158 -3.89 9.76 -15.50
N LEU A 159 -3.12 8.70 -15.75
CA LEU A 159 -2.13 8.15 -14.81
C LEU A 159 -1.12 9.21 -14.36
N LEU A 160 -0.56 9.97 -15.30
CA LEU A 160 0.42 11.03 -15.02
C LEU A 160 -0.22 12.24 -14.30
N ALA A 161 -1.48 12.56 -14.62
CA ALA A 161 -2.23 13.63 -13.97
C ALA A 161 -2.62 13.29 -12.52
N GLY A 162 -3.01 12.04 -12.25
CA GLY A 162 -3.25 11.53 -10.89
C GLY A 162 -1.97 11.54 -10.06
N LEU A 163 -0.84 11.06 -10.62
CA LEU A 163 0.46 11.18 -9.96
C LEU A 163 0.83 12.64 -9.64
N GLU A 164 0.60 13.58 -10.56
CA GLU A 164 0.84 15.01 -10.30
C GLU A 164 -0.12 15.58 -9.23
N GLY A 165 -1.40 15.17 -9.24
CA GLY A 165 -2.40 15.61 -8.27
C GLY A 165 -2.18 15.06 -6.86
N CYS A 166 -1.78 13.80 -6.75
CA CYS A 166 -1.30 13.22 -5.49
C CYS A 166 -0.05 13.92 -4.95
N ILE A 167 0.92 14.28 -5.80
CA ILE A 167 2.10 15.03 -5.35
C ILE A 167 1.72 16.43 -4.85
N LYS A 168 0.75 17.11 -5.48
CA LYS A 168 0.18 18.37 -4.95
C LYS A 168 -0.51 18.18 -3.61
N GLY A 169 -1.26 17.07 -3.43
CA GLY A 169 -1.86 16.70 -2.16
C GLY A 169 -0.82 16.41 -1.09
N TYR A 170 0.29 15.77 -1.46
CA TYR A 170 1.42 15.51 -0.57
C TYR A 170 2.05 16.82 -0.09
N ASP A 171 2.40 17.73 -1.00
CA ASP A 171 2.98 19.03 -0.64
C ASP A 171 2.03 19.86 0.22
N SER A 172 0.74 19.88 -0.12
CA SER A 172 -0.28 20.61 0.64
C SER A 172 -0.46 20.04 2.06
N LEU A 173 -0.43 18.71 2.21
CA LEU A 173 -0.53 18.03 3.52
C LEU A 173 0.75 18.21 4.34
N TYR A 174 1.92 18.20 3.71
CA TYR A 174 3.23 18.45 4.33
C TYR A 174 3.34 19.89 4.83
N GLN A 175 2.92 20.87 4.02
CA GLN A 175 3.03 22.31 4.34
C GLN A 175 1.96 22.80 5.32
N ASN A 176 0.69 22.43 5.15
CA ASN A 176 -0.42 23.02 5.91
C ASN A 176 -0.85 22.20 7.15
N ALA A 177 -0.42 20.94 7.26
CA ALA A 177 -0.80 20.07 8.39
C ALA A 177 0.31 19.14 8.92
N GLY A 178 1.44 19.01 8.22
CA GLY A 178 2.60 18.23 8.62
C GLY A 178 2.39 16.72 8.63
N MET A 179 1.64 16.15 7.66
CA MET A 179 1.26 14.72 7.59
C MET A 179 1.43 14.13 6.16
N ILE A 180 1.30 12.80 5.96
CA ILE A 180 1.80 12.06 4.78
C ILE A 180 0.93 10.79 4.46
N GLN A 181 0.76 10.41 3.16
CA GLN A 181 0.19 9.15 2.52
C GLN A 181 -1.20 9.26 1.80
N LEU A 182 -1.60 8.31 0.90
CA LEU A 182 -2.13 8.52 -0.50
C LEU A 182 -3.25 7.56 -1.08
N ASN A 183 -4.16 8.03 -2.02
CA ASN A 183 -4.92 7.33 -3.14
C ASN A 183 -6.34 7.96 -3.56
N GLU A 184 -6.84 7.80 -4.81
CA GLU A 184 -7.74 8.78 -5.55
C GLU A 184 -9.06 8.27 -6.26
N ASP A 185 -10.02 9.18 -6.62
CA ASP A 185 -10.91 9.36 -7.83
C ASP A 185 -11.29 10.88 -7.89
N ASP A 186 -12.24 11.51 -8.61
CA ASP A 186 -12.95 11.33 -9.90
C ASP A 186 -14.39 10.70 -10.12
N GLU A 187 -15.21 10.34 -9.10
CA GLU A 187 -16.71 10.31 -9.24
C GLU A 187 -17.48 10.74 -7.97
N ASN A 188 -17.13 11.92 -7.46
CA ASN A 188 -17.78 12.63 -6.35
C ASN A 188 -17.60 14.14 -6.57
N PRO A 189 -18.43 15.09 -6.05
CA PRO A 189 -18.17 16.53 -6.18
C PRO A 189 -17.03 16.95 -5.24
N SER A 190 -15.81 16.64 -5.67
CA SER A 190 -14.56 16.77 -4.94
C SER A 190 -13.36 16.86 -5.90
N TRP A 191 -12.14 16.81 -5.35
CA TRP A 191 -10.90 16.91 -6.14
C TRP A 191 -10.76 15.78 -7.18
N ARG A 192 -10.20 16.08 -8.36
CA ARG A 192 -9.90 15.10 -9.44
C ARG A 192 -8.85 14.04 -9.12
N ALA A 193 -8.23 14.19 -7.96
CA ALA A 193 -6.99 13.56 -7.54
C ALA A 193 -6.83 13.86 -6.06
N PHE A 194 -6.66 12.87 -5.19
CA PHE A 194 -6.49 13.11 -3.76
C PHE A 194 -5.80 11.99 -2.99
N LEU A 195 -5.44 12.27 -1.75
CA LEU A 195 -4.86 11.32 -0.83
C LEU A 195 -5.90 10.72 0.15
N ILE A 196 -5.79 9.42 0.44
CA ILE A 196 -6.47 8.68 1.52
C ILE A 196 -5.46 7.88 2.35
N ASP A 197 -5.95 7.14 3.34
CA ASP A 197 -5.20 6.13 4.10
C ASP A 197 -4.01 6.70 4.91
N LEU A 198 -4.34 7.50 5.92
CA LEU A 198 -3.38 8.09 6.85
C LEU A 198 -3.07 7.17 8.06
N ASP A 199 -3.28 5.85 7.97
CA ASP A 199 -3.08 4.90 9.09
C ASP A 199 -1.59 4.65 9.46
N LEU A 200 -0.69 5.00 8.54
CA LEU A 200 0.77 5.01 8.72
C LEU A 200 1.34 6.43 8.91
N ALA A 201 0.51 7.47 8.77
CA ALA A 201 0.96 8.85 8.76
C ALA A 201 1.58 9.28 10.10
N ILE A 202 2.53 10.21 10.05
CA ILE A 202 3.18 10.78 11.22
C ILE A 202 3.22 12.30 11.12
N ARG A 203 3.15 12.97 12.28
CA ARG A 203 3.35 14.41 12.40
C ARG A 203 4.83 14.76 12.21
N VAL A 204 5.14 15.74 11.36
CA VAL A 204 6.53 16.19 11.10
C VAL A 204 7.24 16.67 12.38
N GLU A 205 6.51 17.32 13.29
CA GLU A 205 7.01 17.85 14.57
C GLU A 205 7.15 16.79 15.68
N ARG A 206 6.91 15.49 15.40
CA ARG A 206 6.92 14.44 16.42
C ARG A 206 8.34 14.09 16.86
N ASP A 207 8.72 14.53 18.04
CA ASP A 207 10.04 14.33 18.66
C ASP A 207 10.27 12.89 19.20
N GLY A 208 9.68 11.87 18.56
CA GLY A 208 9.75 10.48 19.01
C GLY A 208 9.11 9.47 18.05
N PHE A 209 9.38 8.19 18.27
CA PHE A 209 8.92 7.09 17.41
C PHE A 209 7.39 7.00 17.31
N SER A 210 6.87 6.60 16.14
CA SER A 210 5.44 6.46 15.82
C SER A 210 4.78 5.17 16.35
N GLY A 211 5.35 4.55 17.39
CA GLY A 211 4.90 3.24 17.92
C GLY A 211 5.10 2.04 16.97
N ALA A 212 5.42 2.28 15.68
CA ALA A 212 5.55 1.23 14.66
C ALA A 212 6.72 0.28 14.95
N ARG A 213 6.40 -0.96 15.36
CA ARG A 213 7.40 -2.01 15.70
C ARG A 213 8.00 -2.68 14.46
N GLY A 214 8.68 -1.89 13.62
CA GLY A 214 9.37 -2.32 12.40
C GLY A 214 9.09 -1.41 11.20
N LYS A 215 9.79 -1.61 10.08
CA LYS A 215 9.52 -0.90 8.82
C LYS A 215 8.15 -1.32 8.28
N THR A 216 7.21 -0.40 8.16
CA THR A 216 5.84 -0.64 7.67
C THR A 216 5.59 0.07 6.35
N GLY A 217 4.81 -0.57 5.46
CA GLY A 217 4.55 -0.13 4.08
C GLY A 217 4.75 -1.28 3.08
N THR A 218 4.30 -1.09 1.84
CA THR A 218 4.51 -2.06 0.75
C THR A 218 5.96 -2.03 0.29
N ARG A 219 6.70 -3.15 0.42
CA ARG A 219 8.16 -3.20 0.18
C ARG A 219 8.56 -2.72 -1.21
N ALA A 220 7.82 -3.13 -2.24
CA ALA A 220 8.06 -2.72 -3.62
C ALA A 220 8.10 -1.19 -3.82
N PHE A 221 7.39 -0.41 -3.00
CA PHE A 221 7.35 1.06 -3.11
C PHE A 221 8.31 1.75 -2.13
N MET A 222 8.81 1.07 -1.09
CA MET A 222 9.76 1.67 -0.13
C MET A 222 11.02 2.21 -0.83
N ALA A 223 11.41 3.42 -0.43
CA ALA A 223 12.58 4.10 -0.94
C ALA A 223 13.91 3.40 -0.55
N ILE A 224 14.94 3.52 -1.38
CA ILE A 224 16.25 2.87 -1.18
C ILE A 224 16.86 3.29 0.18
N GLY A 225 16.75 4.57 0.57
CA GLY A 225 17.24 5.04 1.87
C GLY A 225 16.52 4.39 3.05
N VAL A 226 15.19 4.35 3.01
CA VAL A 226 14.34 3.69 4.02
C VAL A 226 14.63 2.18 4.10
N LEU A 227 14.90 1.53 2.96
CA LEU A 227 15.29 0.11 2.91
C LEU A 227 16.64 -0.15 3.59
N TYR A 228 17.62 0.75 3.45
CA TYR A 228 18.86 0.72 4.27
C TYR A 228 18.65 1.15 5.73
N GLY A 229 17.56 1.86 6.06
CA GLY A 229 17.24 2.30 7.43
C GLY A 229 17.62 3.74 7.75
N GLU A 230 17.78 4.58 6.72
CA GLU A 230 17.93 6.03 6.86
C GLU A 230 16.62 6.64 7.43
N LYS A 231 16.73 7.76 8.17
CA LYS A 231 15.53 8.43 8.73
C LYS A 231 14.62 8.87 7.58
N HIS A 232 13.34 8.50 7.67
CA HIS A 232 12.33 8.88 6.68
C HIS A 232 12.23 10.40 6.52
N SER A 233 11.97 10.85 5.31
CA SER A 233 11.91 12.26 4.91
C SER A 233 11.14 12.39 3.61
N PHE A 234 10.65 13.59 3.26
CA PHE A 234 9.73 13.75 2.12
C PHE A 234 10.27 13.25 0.78
N MET A 235 11.59 13.34 0.57
CA MET A 235 12.25 12.84 -0.63
C MET A 235 12.09 11.32 -0.80
N HIS A 236 11.90 10.56 0.29
CA HIS A 236 11.63 9.12 0.24
C HIS A 236 10.17 8.82 -0.16
N ASP A 237 9.21 9.69 0.18
CA ASP A 237 7.84 9.58 -0.32
C ASP A 237 7.80 9.91 -1.82
N LEU A 238 8.51 10.98 -2.25
CA LEU A 238 8.74 11.31 -3.66
C LEU A 238 9.46 10.18 -4.44
N GLU A 239 10.40 9.47 -3.81
CA GLU A 239 11.00 8.25 -4.38
C GLU A 239 9.95 7.12 -4.54
N SER A 240 8.99 7.03 -3.62
CA SER A 240 7.91 6.02 -3.64
C SER A 240 6.94 6.24 -4.80
N PHE A 241 6.65 7.51 -5.17
CA PHE A 241 5.88 7.85 -6.38
C PHE A 241 6.50 7.31 -7.67
N PHE A 242 7.83 7.43 -7.81
CA PHE A 242 8.55 6.85 -8.94
C PHE A 242 8.39 5.33 -9.00
N TRP A 243 8.51 4.65 -7.84
CA TRP A 243 8.33 3.20 -7.78
C TRP A 243 6.91 2.74 -8.11
N VAL A 244 5.88 3.52 -7.76
CA VAL A 244 4.49 3.25 -8.17
C VAL A 244 4.33 3.35 -9.69
N LEU A 245 4.83 4.41 -10.33
CA LEU A 245 4.76 4.56 -11.79
C LEU A 245 5.53 3.44 -12.52
N PHE A 246 6.76 3.15 -12.07
CA PHE A 246 7.58 2.08 -12.60
C PHE A 246 6.88 0.70 -12.50
N TRP A 247 6.23 0.43 -11.37
CA TRP A 247 5.44 -0.78 -11.17
C TRP A 247 4.23 -0.85 -12.10
N VAL A 248 3.45 0.25 -12.23
CA VAL A 248 2.29 0.29 -13.14
C VAL A 248 2.71 0.01 -14.59
N CYS A 249 3.83 0.59 -15.04
CA CYS A 249 4.36 0.36 -16.38
C CYS A 249 4.72 -1.11 -16.67
N ILE A 250 5.11 -1.89 -15.66
CA ILE A 250 5.53 -3.29 -15.78
C ILE A 250 4.37 -4.27 -15.57
N HIS A 251 3.49 -3.99 -14.61
CA HIS A 251 2.47 -4.92 -14.10
C HIS A 251 1.06 -4.70 -14.68
N TYR A 252 0.86 -3.81 -15.66
CA TYR A 252 -0.47 -3.58 -16.23
C TYR A 252 -0.45 -3.40 -17.75
N ASP A 253 -1.14 -4.28 -18.49
CA ASP A 253 -1.29 -4.18 -19.96
C ASP A 253 -2.35 -3.14 -20.39
N GLY A 254 -2.80 -2.29 -19.45
CA GLY A 254 -3.77 -1.23 -19.64
C GLY A 254 -4.61 -0.97 -18.37
N PRO A 255 -5.62 -0.09 -18.44
CA PRO A 255 -6.47 0.28 -17.30
C PRO A 255 -7.08 -0.96 -16.60
N GLY A 256 -6.68 -1.22 -15.36
CA GLY A 256 -7.14 -2.35 -14.56
C GLY A 256 -6.68 -3.74 -15.02
N LYS A 257 -5.92 -3.86 -16.11
CA LYS A 257 -5.49 -5.15 -16.69
C LYS A 257 -4.15 -5.61 -16.12
N GLY A 258 -4.19 -6.11 -14.88
CA GLY A 258 -2.99 -6.54 -14.15
C GLY A 258 -2.34 -7.82 -14.72
N ARG A 259 -1.00 -7.85 -14.71
CA ARG A 259 -0.15 -9.00 -15.00
C ARG A 259 0.95 -9.13 -13.94
N VAL A 260 1.52 -10.33 -13.81
CA VAL A 260 2.63 -10.59 -12.88
C VAL A 260 3.92 -10.77 -13.68
N VAL A 261 4.92 -9.93 -13.42
CA VAL A 261 6.31 -10.14 -13.85
C VAL A 261 7.10 -10.58 -12.63
N GLU A 262 7.43 -11.88 -12.57
CA GLU A 262 7.95 -12.57 -11.37
C GLU A 262 9.12 -11.84 -10.71
N ARG A 263 10.13 -11.44 -11.48
CA ARG A 263 11.31 -10.65 -11.06
C ARG A 263 10.97 -9.41 -10.23
N PHE A 264 9.85 -8.74 -10.51
CA PHE A 264 9.45 -7.53 -9.80
C PHE A 264 8.42 -7.83 -8.70
N GLU A 265 7.58 -8.87 -8.85
CA GLU A 265 6.73 -9.36 -7.77
C GLU A 265 7.55 -9.87 -6.57
N GLU A 266 8.75 -10.42 -6.80
CA GLU A 266 9.72 -10.76 -5.76
C GLU A 266 10.01 -9.60 -4.78
N TRP A 267 9.92 -8.34 -5.21
CA TRP A 267 10.15 -7.16 -4.37
C TRP A 267 9.18 -7.04 -3.18
N ASN A 268 8.00 -7.67 -3.25
CA ASN A 268 7.07 -7.73 -2.12
C ASN A 268 7.57 -8.64 -0.98
N TYR A 269 8.44 -9.63 -1.30
CA TYR A 269 8.89 -10.68 -0.39
C TYR A 269 10.38 -10.58 -0.04
N ALA A 270 11.19 -10.00 -0.95
CA ALA A 270 12.61 -9.77 -0.81
C ALA A 270 12.96 -9.07 0.52
N ASN A 271 14.09 -9.45 1.12
CA ASN A 271 14.58 -8.76 2.32
C ASN A 271 15.00 -7.32 1.96
N THR A 272 15.01 -6.42 2.94
CA THR A 272 15.19 -4.98 2.66
C THR A 272 16.57 -4.62 2.14
N GLU A 273 17.60 -5.42 2.41
CA GLU A 273 18.96 -5.17 1.92
C GLU A 273 19.11 -5.62 0.46
N ASN A 274 18.67 -6.82 0.09
CA ASN A 274 18.60 -7.28 -1.30
C ASN A 274 17.82 -6.29 -2.17
N LEU A 275 16.62 -5.92 -1.73
CA LEU A 275 15.75 -4.99 -2.47
C LEU A 275 16.40 -3.60 -2.64
N ALA A 276 17.18 -3.13 -1.64
CA ALA A 276 17.92 -1.88 -1.76
C ALA A 276 19.06 -1.97 -2.78
N TYR A 277 19.76 -3.12 -2.85
CA TYR A 277 20.79 -3.36 -3.87
C TYR A 277 20.20 -3.48 -5.28
N GLU A 278 19.10 -4.22 -5.44
CA GLU A 278 18.42 -4.36 -6.73
C GLU A 278 17.91 -3.02 -7.27
N LYS A 279 17.16 -2.27 -6.45
CA LYS A 279 16.69 -0.93 -6.81
C LYS A 279 17.84 0.02 -7.14
N LYS A 280 18.92 0.00 -6.35
CA LYS A 280 20.12 0.81 -6.60
C LYS A 280 20.77 0.46 -7.93
N GLY A 281 20.98 -0.84 -8.22
CA GLY A 281 21.56 -1.29 -9.49
C GLY A 281 20.70 -0.89 -10.69
N LEU A 282 19.38 -1.02 -10.55
CA LEU A 282 18.40 -0.70 -11.59
C LEU A 282 18.38 0.79 -11.98
N VAL A 283 18.66 1.72 -11.05
CA VAL A 283 18.67 3.16 -11.35
C VAL A 283 20.06 3.74 -11.62
N SER A 284 21.13 2.98 -11.33
CA SER A 284 22.51 3.48 -11.35
C SER A 284 23.12 3.69 -12.73
N ASP A 285 22.66 2.95 -13.74
CA ASP A 285 23.03 3.18 -15.14
C ASP A 285 21.79 3.49 -15.98
N GLU A 286 21.96 4.32 -17.01
CA GLU A 286 20.87 4.74 -17.87
C GLU A 286 20.59 3.78 -19.03
N GLY A 287 21.62 3.17 -19.61
CA GLY A 287 21.48 2.20 -20.69
C GLY A 287 20.78 0.94 -20.21
N ASP A 288 21.21 0.42 -19.06
CA ASP A 288 20.55 -0.71 -18.40
C ASP A 288 19.14 -0.38 -17.91
N PHE A 289 18.88 0.84 -17.41
CA PHE A 289 17.51 1.25 -17.07
C PHE A 289 16.59 1.27 -18.30
N LEU A 290 17.02 1.90 -19.40
CA LEU A 290 16.25 1.96 -20.64
C LEU A 290 16.03 0.57 -21.25
N ARG A 291 17.07 -0.28 -21.26
CA ARG A 291 16.97 -1.69 -21.68
C ARG A 291 15.99 -2.49 -20.82
N ILE A 292 16.00 -2.30 -19.50
CA ILE A 292 15.05 -2.94 -18.58
C ILE A 292 13.63 -2.43 -18.84
N ALA A 293 13.43 -1.12 -19.03
CA ALA A 293 12.14 -0.55 -19.38
C ALA A 293 11.62 -1.11 -20.71
N GLU A 294 12.44 -1.13 -21.76
CA GLU A 294 12.09 -1.68 -23.08
C GLU A 294 11.67 -3.15 -23.01
N GLN A 295 12.38 -3.95 -22.21
CA GLN A 295 12.14 -5.39 -22.06
C GLN A 295 10.95 -5.75 -21.14
N ASN A 296 10.53 -4.86 -20.23
CA ASN A 296 9.60 -5.20 -19.15
C ASN A 296 8.36 -4.30 -19.06
N PHE A 297 8.36 -3.10 -19.65
CA PHE A 297 7.18 -2.27 -19.73
C PHE A 297 6.16 -2.90 -20.68
N THR A 298 4.87 -2.72 -20.39
CA THR A 298 3.81 -3.31 -21.23
C THR A 298 3.71 -2.55 -22.56
N PRO A 299 3.21 -3.18 -23.65
CA PRO A 299 3.02 -2.48 -24.92
C PRO A 299 2.14 -1.23 -24.80
N TYR A 300 1.24 -1.20 -23.81
CA TYR A 300 0.45 -0.02 -23.49
C TYR A 300 1.31 1.10 -22.88
N TYR A 301 2.14 0.82 -21.87
CA TYR A 301 2.94 1.83 -21.17
C TYR A 301 4.32 2.12 -21.77
N GLN A 302 4.76 1.38 -22.79
CA GLN A 302 6.04 1.59 -23.49
C GLN A 302 6.34 3.06 -23.87
N PRO A 303 5.40 3.88 -24.40
CA PRO A 303 5.64 5.30 -24.65
C PRO A 303 5.97 6.17 -23.42
N LEU A 304 5.87 5.65 -22.20
CA LEU A 304 6.36 6.30 -20.98
C LEU A 304 7.84 6.03 -20.69
N ALA A 305 8.52 5.08 -21.36
CA ALA A 305 9.89 4.66 -21.00
C ALA A 305 10.91 5.81 -20.94
N SER A 306 10.87 6.73 -21.92
CA SER A 306 11.68 7.95 -21.95
C SER A 306 11.34 8.91 -20.79
N TRP A 307 10.05 9.08 -20.49
CA TRP A 307 9.55 9.96 -19.43
C TRP A 307 9.84 9.40 -18.02
N VAL A 308 9.75 8.09 -17.83
CA VAL A 308 10.17 7.44 -16.56
C VAL A 308 11.69 7.49 -16.41
N ASN A 309 12.48 7.38 -17.47
CA ASN A 309 13.92 7.64 -17.39
C ASN A 309 14.24 9.11 -17.05
N LEU A 310 13.47 10.07 -17.58
CA LEU A 310 13.62 11.48 -17.19
C LEU A 310 13.27 11.71 -15.72
N LEU A 311 12.22 11.06 -15.20
CA LEU A 311 11.92 11.03 -13.76
C LEU A 311 13.03 10.37 -12.95
N ARG A 312 13.62 9.26 -13.43
CA ARG A 312 14.77 8.60 -12.77
C ARG A 312 15.93 9.57 -12.58
N ARG A 313 16.26 10.39 -13.59
CA ARG A 313 17.33 11.41 -13.49
C ARG A 313 17.07 12.46 -12.40
N VAL A 314 15.80 12.83 -12.16
CA VAL A 314 15.39 13.79 -11.12
C VAL A 314 15.38 13.16 -9.73
N VAL A 315 14.79 11.96 -9.61
CA VAL A 315 14.66 11.23 -8.34
C VAL A 315 15.99 10.61 -7.88
N PHE A 316 16.87 10.26 -8.83
CA PHE A 316 18.18 9.66 -8.61
C PHE A 316 19.28 10.39 -9.39
N PRO A 317 19.68 11.61 -8.99
CA PRO A 317 20.79 12.34 -9.62
C PRO A 317 22.06 11.47 -9.64
N ASP A 318 22.78 11.48 -10.76
CA ASP A 318 23.95 10.61 -11.03
C ASP A 318 23.70 9.10 -10.78
N GLY A 319 22.45 8.65 -10.90
CA GLY A 319 22.03 7.27 -10.61
C GLY A 319 22.03 6.92 -9.12
N ARG A 320 21.95 7.92 -8.23
CA ARG A 320 22.13 7.78 -6.77
C ARG A 320 20.94 8.36 -6.02
N ARG A 321 20.51 7.71 -4.94
CA ARG A 321 19.52 8.29 -4.01
C ARG A 321 20.02 9.60 -3.42
N TRP A 322 19.11 10.52 -3.15
CA TRP A 322 19.41 11.79 -2.50
C TRP A 322 20.12 11.60 -1.14
N LYS A 323 21.15 12.42 -0.90
CA LYS A 323 21.95 12.46 0.34
C LYS A 323 21.99 13.82 1.02
N LYS A 324 21.41 14.84 0.38
CA LYS A 324 21.15 16.18 0.89
C LYS A 324 19.69 16.49 0.59
N LEU A 325 19.10 17.42 1.35
CA LEU A 325 17.71 17.85 1.12
C LEU A 325 17.63 18.64 -0.19
N ASN A 326 16.71 18.28 -1.10
CA ASN A 326 16.30 19.11 -2.22
C ASN A 326 14.84 19.56 -2.00
N PRO A 327 14.59 20.82 -1.59
CA PRO A 327 13.22 21.33 -1.40
C PRO A 327 12.45 21.51 -2.71
N HIS A 328 13.12 21.50 -3.86
CA HIS A 328 12.50 21.66 -5.18
C HIS A 328 12.16 20.33 -5.87
N LEU A 329 12.52 19.18 -5.27
CA LEU A 329 12.34 17.85 -5.86
C LEU A 329 10.88 17.57 -6.26
N SER A 330 9.91 18.05 -5.48
CA SER A 330 8.49 17.88 -5.78
C SER A 330 8.07 18.61 -7.06
N SER A 331 8.44 19.90 -7.18
CA SER A 331 8.24 20.69 -8.40
C SER A 331 8.97 20.09 -9.61
N GLU A 332 10.21 19.63 -9.46
CA GLU A 332 10.98 18.99 -10.53
C GLU A 332 10.28 17.73 -11.07
N ILE A 333 9.72 16.89 -10.19
CA ILE A 333 8.94 15.70 -10.56
C ILE A 333 7.64 16.11 -11.24
N MET A 334 6.87 17.04 -10.67
CA MET A 334 5.62 17.52 -11.25
C MET A 334 5.81 18.13 -12.64
N ASP A 335 6.91 18.86 -12.88
CA ASP A 335 7.20 19.47 -14.17
C ASP A 335 7.66 18.45 -15.23
N VAL A 336 8.15 17.27 -14.84
CA VAL A 336 8.31 16.14 -15.77
C VAL A 336 6.96 15.48 -16.07
N LEU A 337 6.15 15.19 -15.04
CA LEU A 337 4.82 14.59 -15.21
C LEU A 337 3.90 15.43 -16.09
N ARG A 338 3.87 16.75 -15.90
CA ARG A 338 3.02 17.68 -16.65
C ARG A 338 3.43 17.82 -18.12
N ARG A 339 4.72 17.69 -18.43
CA ARG A 339 5.19 17.63 -19.83
C ARG A 339 4.85 16.30 -20.49
N ALA A 340 4.99 15.19 -19.76
CA ALA A 340 4.63 13.86 -20.25
C ALA A 340 3.13 13.72 -20.58
N GLN A 341 2.24 14.41 -19.85
CA GLN A 341 0.79 14.46 -20.15
C GLN A 341 0.47 15.02 -21.54
N SER A 342 1.33 15.90 -22.08
CA SER A 342 1.12 16.58 -23.37
C SER A 342 1.91 15.96 -24.53
N ASP A 343 2.64 14.86 -24.31
CA ASP A 343 3.42 14.18 -25.33
C ASP A 343 2.51 13.37 -26.28
N SER A 344 2.68 13.54 -27.59
CA SER A 344 1.84 12.90 -28.60
C SER A 344 1.94 11.37 -28.63
N ASN A 345 3.07 10.79 -28.22
CA ASN A 345 3.24 9.34 -28.08
C ASN A 345 2.53 8.81 -26.83
N VAL A 346 2.46 9.63 -25.78
CA VAL A 346 1.77 9.33 -24.52
C VAL A 346 0.26 9.47 -24.67
N LEU A 347 -0.23 10.49 -25.39
CA LEU A 347 -1.63 10.62 -25.78
C LEU A 347 -2.04 9.51 -26.77
N GLY A 348 -1.20 9.20 -27.74
CA GLY A 348 -1.48 8.26 -28.83
C GLY A 348 -2.08 8.94 -30.06
N GLN A 349 -1.98 8.30 -31.23
CA GLN A 349 -2.57 8.81 -32.47
C GLN A 349 -4.07 8.50 -32.54
N GLY A 350 -4.89 9.53 -32.36
CA GLY A 350 -6.34 9.46 -32.54
C GLY A 350 -7.09 8.88 -31.34
N SER A 351 -8.06 9.65 -30.84
CA SER A 351 -9.16 9.17 -29.99
C SER A 351 -10.39 8.93 -30.88
#